data_AF-A0A522DUT8-F1
#
_entry.id   AF-A0A522DUT8-F1
#
_cell.length_a   1.000
_cell.length_b   1.000
_cell.length_c   1.000
_cell.angle_alpha   90.00
_cell.angle_beta   90.00
_cell.angle_gamma   90.00
#
_symmetry.space_group_name_H-M   'P 1'
#
loop_
_entity.id
_entity.type
_entity.pdbx_description
1 polymer ?
#
loop_
_entity_poly.entity_id
_entity_poly.type
_entity_poly.pdbx_seq_one_letter_code
_entity_poly.pdbx_strand_id
1 'polypeptide(L)' 'DHPMSLEDIGERFSLTRERVRQIKDKAITKLRTTTRCKLLRTYLGV' A
#
# COMPACT_ATOMS: atom_id res chain seq x y z
N ASP A 1 -14.01 8.96 -5.76
CA ASP A 1 -13.69 7.81 -4.89
C ASP A 1 -13.17 8.27 -3.54
N HIS A 2 -13.81 7.82 -2.46
CA HIS A 2 -13.38 8.12 -1.10
C HIS A 2 -12.37 7.06 -0.62
N PRO A 3 -11.28 7.47 0.06
CA PRO A 3 -10.33 6.51 0.63
C PRO A 3 -11.01 5.66 1.71
N MET A 4 -10.77 4.35 1.68
CA MET A 4 -11.25 3.42 2.71
C MET A 4 -10.30 3.40 3.91
N SER A 5 -10.83 3.27 5.12
CA SER A 5 -10.02 3.01 6.31
C SER A 5 -9.48 1.57 6.33
N LEU A 6 -8.52 1.28 7.22
CA LEU A 6 -8.02 -0.08 7.38
C LEU A 6 -9.07 -1.01 7.99
N GLU A 7 -9.95 -0.47 8.85
CA GLU A 7 -11.12 -1.17 9.37
C GLU A 7 -12.11 -1.54 8.25
N ASP A 8 -12.50 -0.60 7.38
CA ASP A 8 -13.46 -0.84 6.29
C ASP A 8 -12.95 -1.92 5.31
N ILE A 9 -11.65 -1.89 5.01
CA ILE A 9 -11.00 -2.89 4.17
C ILE A 9 -10.98 -4.24 4.90
N GLY A 10 -10.73 -4.24 6.21
CA GLY A 10 -10.76 -5.44 7.04
C GLY A 10 -12.12 -6.12 6.99
N GLU A 11 -13.20 -5.37 7.24
CA GLU A 11 -14.57 -5.88 7.18
C GLU A 11 -14.93 -6.43 5.79
N ARG A 12 -14.59 -5.68 4.73
CA ARG A 12 -14.90 -6.08 3.36
C ARG A 12 -14.21 -7.37 2.91
N PHE A 13 -12.99 -7.63 3.40
CA PHE A 13 -12.18 -8.77 2.98
C PHE A 13 -12.08 -9.87 4.05
N SER A 14 -12.86 -9.78 5.12
CA SER A 14 -12.79 -10.69 6.28
C SER A 14 -11.37 -10.81 6.85
N LEU A 15 -10.66 -9.69 6.92
CA LEU A 15 -9.31 -9.57 7.47
C LEU A 15 -9.33 -8.71 8.73
N THR A 16 -8.38 -8.96 9.63
CA THR A 16 -8.16 -8.02 10.74
C THR A 16 -7.53 -6.72 10.22
N ARG A 17 -7.82 -5.60 10.89
CA ARG A 17 -7.17 -4.30 10.64
C ARG A 17 -5.64 -4.43 10.54
N GLU A 18 -5.05 -5.21 11.46
CA GLU A 18 -3.61 -5.43 11.50
C GLU A 18 -3.11 -6.22 10.28
N ARG A 19 -3.89 -7.19 9.80
CA ARG A 19 -3.55 -7.91 8.57
C ARG A 19 -3.55 -6.99 7.35
N VAL A 20 -4.52 -6.08 7.25
CA VAL A 20 -4.56 -5.06 6.18
C VAL A 20 -3.34 -4.13 6.28
N ARG A 21 -2.97 -3.69 7.49
CA ARG A 21 -1.76 -2.89 7.72
C ARG A 21 -0.50 -3.60 7.23
N GLN A 22 -0.31 -4.88 7.57
CA GLN A 22 0.83 -5.67 7.14
C GLN A 22 0.92 -5.80 5.61
N ILE A 23 -0.22 -6.05 4.95
CA ILE A 23 -0.29 -6.16 3.48
C ILE A 23 0.11 -4.83 2.84
N LYS A 24 -0.41 -3.71 3.36
CA LYS A 24 -0.04 -2.35 2.93
C LYS A 24 1.47 -2.12 3.03
N ASP A 25 2.07 -2.41 4.18
CA ASP A 25 3.50 -2.16 4.40
C ASP A 25 4.38 -3.05 3.52
N LYS A 26 3.98 -4.32 3.32
CA LYS A 26 4.64 -5.24 2.39
C LYS A 26 4.54 -4.76 0.94
N ALA A 27 3.39 -4.25 0.52
CA ALA A 27 3.18 -3.73 -0.83
C ALA A 27 4.01 -2.47 -1.08
N ILE A 28 4.03 -1.52 -0.13
CA ILE A 28 4.86 -0.30 -0.22
C ILE A 28 6.34 -0.68 -0.33
N THR A 29 6.81 -1.59 0.51
CA THR A 29 8.21 -2.08 0.47
C THR A 29 8.54 -2.69 -0.89
N LYS A 30 7.66 -3.53 -1.42
CA LYS A 30 7.83 -4.13 -2.76
C LYS A 30 7.85 -3.07 -3.86
N LEU A 31 6.99 -2.07 -3.79
CA LEU A 31 6.97 -0.96 -4.75
C LEU A 31 8.28 -0.16 -4.72
N ARG A 32 8.87 0.04 -3.54
CA ARG A 32 10.16 0.74 -3.36
C ARG A 32 11.35 0.00 -3.96
N THR A 33 11.36 -1.33 -3.89
CA THR A 33 12.50 -2.16 -4.34
C THR A 33 12.36 -2.67 -5.77
N THR A 34 11.15 -2.69 -6.33
CA THR A 34 10.91 -3.16 -7.71
C THR A 34 11.56 -2.20 -8.71
N THR A 35 12.11 -2.72 -9.80
CA THR A 35 12.76 -1.95 -10.89
C THR A 35 11.90 -0.80 -11.44
N ARG A 36 10.56 -0.96 -11.40
CA ARG A 36 9.55 0.05 -11.78
C ARG A 36 9.54 1.28 -10.87
N CYS A 37 10.15 1.23 -9.69
CA CYS A 37 10.30 2.39 -8.82
C CYS A 37 11.22 3.47 -9.41
N LYS A 38 12.14 3.10 -10.32
CA LYS A 38 13.01 4.07 -11.02
C LYS A 38 12.20 5.11 -11.80
N LEU A 39 11.10 4.70 -12.45
CA LEU A 39 10.19 5.62 -13.13
C LEU A 39 9.41 6.49 -12.13
N LEU A 40 9.03 5.95 -10.98
CA LEU A 40 8.30 6.73 -9.97
C LEU A 40 9.21 7.77 -9.28
N ARG A 41 10.51 7.48 -9.16
CA ARG A 41 11.50 8.39 -8.58
C ARG A 41 11.65 9.69 -9.37
N THR A 42 11.46 9.68 -10.70
CA THR A 42 11.57 10.91 -11.52
C THR A 42 10.48 11.94 -11.19
N TYR A 43 9.38 11.51 -10.56
CA TYR A 43 8.30 12.41 -10.13
C TYR A 43 8.53 13.00 -8.73
N LEU A 44 9.61 12.63 -8.03
CA LEU A 44 9.95 13.16 -6.71
C LEU A 44 10.74 14.48 -6.74
N GLY A 45 11.10 14.97 -7.93
CA GLY A 45 11.69 16.31 -8.11
C GLY A 45 13.09 16.51 -7.51
N VAL A 46 13.79 15.43 -7.18
CA VAL A 46 15.20 15.43 -6.73
C VAL A 46 16.16 15.20 -7.88
#